data_AF-A0A370D991-F1
#
_entry.id   AF-A0A370D991-F1
#
_cell.length_a   1.000
_cell.length_b   1.000
_cell.length_c   1.000
_cell.angle_alpha   90.00
_cell.angle_beta   90.00
_cell.angle_gamma   90.00
#
_symmetry.space_group_name_H-M   'P 1'
#
loop_
_entity.id
_entity.type
_entity.pdbx_description
1 polymer ?
#
loop_
_entity_poly.entity_id
_entity_poly.type
_entity_poly.pdbx_seq_one_letter_code
_entity_poly.pdbx_strand_id
1 'polypeptide(L)'
;MAPESLDHNRMLLEIDRTICDLNRSTINPMIPELTLNDLCPVMELVARARGLYLKELFEVTEISGDKMPSQDQIGRLKKLRENFEELVKGAQSLETAIERGYLDVNR
;
A
#
# COMPACT_ATOMS: atom_id res chain seq x y z
N MET A 1 21.33 33.70 -5.72
CA MET A 1 21.10 32.31 -6.19
C MET A 1 21.42 32.26 -7.68
N ALA A 2 22.25 31.32 -8.12
CA ALA A 2 22.72 31.25 -9.50
C ALA A 2 21.62 30.73 -10.46
N PRO A 3 21.55 31.22 -11.71
CA PRO A 3 20.50 30.89 -12.68
C PRO A 3 20.35 29.38 -12.97
N GLU A 4 21.42 28.59 -12.91
CA GLU A 4 21.37 27.13 -13.07
C GLU A 4 20.49 26.42 -12.02
N SER A 5 20.43 26.95 -10.80
CA SER A 5 19.57 26.40 -9.74
C SER A 5 18.08 26.66 -9.98
N LEU A 6 17.75 27.75 -10.70
CA LEU A 6 16.37 28.08 -11.06
C LEU A 6 15.87 27.18 -12.19
N ASP A 7 16.70 26.95 -13.22
CA ASP A 7 16.34 26.06 -14.33
C ASP A 7 16.24 24.59 -13.88
N HIS A 8 17.12 24.14 -12.97
CA HIS A 8 16.99 22.81 -12.35
C HIS A 8 15.66 22.63 -11.61
N ASN A 9 15.28 23.60 -10.76
CA ASN A 9 14.02 23.54 -10.02
C ASN A 9 12.80 23.57 -10.96
N ARG A 10 12.86 24.33 -12.05
CA ARG A 10 11.81 24.34 -13.09
C ARG A 10 11.66 22.97 -13.76
N MET A 11 12.78 22.33 -14.08
CA MET A 11 12.77 20.99 -14.68
C MET A 11 12.16 19.94 -13.73
N LEU A 12 12.46 20.00 -12.43
CA LEU A 12 11.83 19.12 -11.44
C LEU A 12 10.31 19.34 -11.35
N LEU A 13 9.85 20.60 -11.40
CA LEU A 13 8.41 20.92 -11.41
C LEU A 13 7.70 20.41 -12.67
N GLU A 14 8.36 20.45 -13.83
CA GLU A 14 7.82 19.90 -15.07
C GLU A 14 7.72 18.37 -15.03
N ILE A 15 8.73 17.70 -14.44
CA ILE A 15 8.70 16.25 -14.20
C ILE A 15 7.52 15.87 -13.30
N ASP A 16 7.34 16.56 -12.17
CA ASP A 16 6.25 16.26 -11.24
C ASP A 16 4.87 16.40 -11.89
N ARG A 17 4.66 17.46 -12.70
CA ARG A 17 3.42 17.63 -13.48
C ARG A 17 3.23 16.50 -14.48
N THR A 18 4.28 16.17 -15.23
CA THR A 18 4.24 15.11 -16.24
C THR A 18 3.90 13.76 -15.61
N ILE A 19 4.48 13.44 -14.44
CA ILE A 19 4.16 12.22 -13.68
C ILE A 19 2.68 12.23 -13.28
N CYS A 20 2.17 13.34 -12.77
CA CYS A 20 0.77 13.46 -12.36
C CYS A 20 -0.19 13.26 -13.54
N ASP A 21 0.06 13.91 -14.68
CA ASP A 21 -0.77 13.81 -15.88
C ASP A 21 -0.75 12.39 -16.47
N LEU A 22 0.41 11.76 -16.53
CA LEU A 22 0.56 10.37 -17.01
C LEU A 22 -0.17 9.39 -16.09
N ASN A 23 0.01 9.49 -14.78
CA ASN A 23 -0.67 8.63 -13.83
C ASN A 23 -2.19 8.81 -13.91
N ARG A 24 -2.69 10.05 -13.96
CA ARG A 24 -4.13 10.29 -14.10
C ARG A 24 -4.69 9.73 -15.41
N SER A 25 -4.05 10.03 -16.54
CA SER A 25 -4.51 9.56 -17.85
C SER A 25 -4.42 8.04 -18.04
N THR A 26 -3.55 7.37 -17.29
CA THR A 26 -3.34 5.91 -17.36
C THR A 26 -4.18 5.14 -16.33
N ILE A 27 -4.19 5.60 -15.07
CA ILE A 27 -4.78 4.87 -13.94
C ILE A 27 -6.29 5.13 -13.84
N ASN A 28 -6.75 6.38 -14.01
CA ASN A 28 -8.17 6.73 -13.86
C ASN A 28 -9.11 5.91 -14.76
N PRO A 29 -8.80 5.64 -16.05
CA PRO A 29 -9.64 4.79 -16.89
C PRO A 29 -9.72 3.32 -16.43
N MET A 30 -8.74 2.85 -15.64
CA MET A 30 -8.73 1.48 -15.10
C MET A 30 -9.61 1.34 -13.85
N ILE A 31 -9.89 2.46 -13.16
CA ILE A 31 -10.68 2.52 -11.93
C ILE A 31 -11.65 3.70 -12.08
N PRO A 32 -12.74 3.56 -12.88
CA PRO A 32 -13.43 4.71 -13.46
C PRO A 32 -14.16 5.61 -12.47
N GLU A 33 -14.55 5.10 -11.29
CA GLU A 33 -15.19 5.88 -10.23
C GLU A 33 -14.87 5.25 -8.89
N LEU A 34 -14.21 6.01 -8.01
CA LEU A 34 -13.90 5.56 -6.65
C LEU A 34 -14.81 6.28 -5.66
N THR A 35 -15.64 5.54 -4.93
CA THR A 35 -16.40 6.07 -3.80
C THR A 35 -15.76 5.65 -2.47
N LEU A 36 -16.10 6.33 -1.38
CA LEU A 36 -15.69 5.88 -0.03
C LEU A 36 -16.11 4.44 0.26
N ASN A 37 -17.24 3.99 -0.28
CA ASN A 37 -17.70 2.61 -0.12
C ASN A 37 -16.80 1.60 -0.82
N ASP A 38 -16.14 1.99 -1.92
CA ASP A 38 -15.21 1.13 -2.66
C ASP A 38 -13.84 1.02 -1.96
N LEU A 39 -13.51 1.97 -1.08
CA LEU A 39 -12.29 1.92 -0.26
C LEU A 39 -12.39 0.92 0.89
N CYS A 40 -13.59 0.76 1.48
CA CYS A 40 -13.82 -0.09 2.64
C CYS A 40 -13.33 -1.54 2.43
N PRO A 41 -13.66 -2.24 1.31
CA PRO A 41 -13.19 -3.60 1.07
C PRO A 41 -11.66 -3.76 1.10
N VAL A 42 -10.91 -2.77 0.61
CA VAL A 42 -9.43 -2.79 0.63
C VAL A 42 -8.93 -2.72 2.06
N MET A 43 -9.46 -1.79 2.85
CA MET A 43 -9.08 -1.63 4.26
C MET A 43 -9.46 -2.83 5.12
N GLU A 44 -10.64 -3.40 4.88
CA GLU A 44 -11.06 -4.64 5.53
C GLU A 44 -10.14 -5.81 5.18
N LEU A 45 -9.67 -5.91 3.92
CA LEU A 45 -8.76 -6.97 3.51
C LEU A 45 -7.42 -6.87 4.25
N VAL A 46 -6.86 -5.66 4.37
CA VAL A 46 -5.66 -5.40 5.18
C VAL A 46 -5.90 -5.77 6.65
N ALA A 47 -7.04 -5.38 7.21
CA ALA A 47 -7.38 -5.68 8.61
C ALA A 47 -7.49 -7.19 8.86
N ARG A 48 -8.15 -7.93 7.95
CA ARG A 48 -8.25 -9.40 8.03
C ARG A 48 -6.88 -10.06 7.93
N ALA A 49 -6.03 -9.65 6.99
CA ALA A 49 -4.69 -10.21 6.84
C ALA A 49 -3.82 -9.95 8.08
N ARG A 50 -3.90 -8.75 8.66
CA ARG A 50 -3.25 -8.41 9.93
C ARG A 50 -3.74 -9.31 11.07
N GLY A 51 -5.05 -9.53 11.16
CA GLY A 51 -5.65 -10.41 12.15
C GLY A 51 -5.13 -11.85 12.04
N LEU A 52 -5.03 -12.40 10.82
CA LEU A 52 -4.48 -13.74 10.59
C LEU A 52 -3.01 -13.85 11.01
N TYR A 53 -2.19 -12.86 10.66
CA TYR A 53 -0.78 -12.83 11.05
C TYR A 53 -0.61 -12.78 12.58
N LEU A 54 -1.34 -11.87 13.25
CA LEU A 54 -1.29 -11.76 14.70
C LEU A 54 -1.80 -13.03 15.38
N LYS A 55 -2.87 -13.64 14.86
CA LYS A 55 -3.40 -14.91 15.36
C LYS A 55 -2.35 -16.02 15.30
N GLU A 56 -1.72 -16.25 14.15
CA GLU A 56 -0.65 -17.27 14.05
C GLU A 56 0.53 -16.95 14.98
N LEU A 57 0.88 -15.67 15.15
CA LEU A 57 1.94 -15.28 16.07
C LEU A 57 1.65 -15.71 17.52
N PHE A 58 0.41 -15.55 18.00
CA PHE A 58 -0.01 -16.05 19.31
C PHE A 58 -0.09 -17.58 19.36
N GLU A 59 -0.59 -18.24 18.32
CA GLU A 59 -0.63 -19.71 18.28
C GLU A 59 0.79 -20.31 18.30
N VAL A 60 1.76 -19.65 17.68
CA VAL A 60 3.17 -20.04 17.70
C VAL A 60 3.74 -20.00 19.12
N THR A 61 3.38 -19.00 19.95
CA THR A 61 3.85 -18.95 21.34
C THR A 61 3.19 -20.02 22.21
N GLU A 62 1.89 -20.28 22.00
CA GLU A 62 1.15 -21.32 22.73
C GLU A 62 1.70 -22.73 22.44
N ILE A 63 2.02 -23.04 21.17
CA ILE A 63 2.50 -24.37 20.78
C ILE A 63 3.98 -24.58 21.19
N SER A 64 4.80 -23.54 21.07
CA SER A 64 6.24 -23.66 21.29
C SER A 64 6.60 -23.61 22.78
N GLY A 65 5.79 -22.94 23.62
CA GLY A 65 6.08 -22.73 25.04
C GLY A 65 7.44 -22.04 25.22
N ASP A 66 8.32 -22.63 26.04
CA ASP A 66 9.68 -22.13 26.27
C ASP A 66 10.69 -22.53 25.17
N LYS A 67 10.25 -23.27 24.14
CA LYS A 67 11.10 -23.73 23.04
C LYS A 67 10.96 -22.82 21.82
N MET A 68 11.92 -22.92 20.91
CA MET A 68 11.83 -22.26 19.62
C MET A 68 10.77 -22.95 18.73
N PRO A 69 10.00 -22.17 17.94
CA PRO A 69 9.08 -22.73 16.96
C PRO A 69 9.78 -23.53 15.87
N SER A 70 9.04 -24.48 15.30
CA SER A 70 9.51 -25.26 14.16
C SER A 70 9.69 -24.40 12.90
N GLN A 71 10.48 -24.90 11.96
CA GLN A 71 10.64 -24.25 10.65
C GLN A 71 9.32 -24.12 9.90
N ASP A 72 8.39 -25.08 10.06
CA ASP A 72 7.07 -25.02 9.43
C ASP A 72 6.20 -23.91 10.04
N GLN A 73 6.24 -23.73 11.36
CA GLN A 73 5.56 -22.64 12.06
C GLN A 73 6.08 -21.29 11.61
N ILE A 74 7.41 -21.11 11.58
CA ILE A 74 8.04 -19.89 11.08
C ILE A 74 7.70 -19.66 9.60
N GLY A 75 7.65 -20.72 8.79
CA GLY A 75 7.28 -20.66 7.39
C GLY A 75 5.86 -20.16 7.16
N ARG A 76 4.88 -20.64 7.94
CA ARG A 76 3.50 -20.14 7.89
C ARG A 76 3.41 -18.69 8.34
N LEU A 77 4.04 -18.35 9.47
CA LEU A 77 4.07 -17.00 10.00
C LEU A 77 4.67 -16.01 8.98
N LYS A 78 5.75 -16.40 8.30
CA LYS A 78 6.38 -15.59 7.24
C LYS A 78 5.43 -15.34 6.06
N LYS A 79 4.72 -16.37 5.57
CA LYS A 79 3.74 -16.20 4.48
C LYS A 79 2.60 -15.25 4.86
N LEU A 80 2.09 -15.36 6.08
CA LEU A 80 1.06 -14.46 6.59
C LEU A 80 1.56 -13.01 6.68
N ARG A 81 2.79 -12.82 7.15
CA ARG A 81 3.45 -11.50 7.18
C ARG A 81 3.59 -10.91 5.79
N GLU A 82 4.10 -11.68 4.82
CA GLU A 82 4.29 -11.23 3.43
C GLU A 82 2.96 -10.81 2.78
N ASN A 83 1.91 -11.62 2.95
CA ASN A 83 0.57 -11.27 2.47
C ASN A 83 0.05 -9.98 3.10
N PHE A 84 0.21 -9.83 4.42
CA PHE A 84 -0.19 -8.63 5.14
C PHE A 84 0.58 -7.38 4.65
N GLU A 85 1.90 -7.48 4.52
CA GLU A 85 2.77 -6.38 4.08
C GLU A 85 2.43 -5.95 2.64
N GLU A 86 2.19 -6.89 1.74
CA GLU A 86 1.79 -6.61 0.36
C GLU A 86 0.47 -5.84 0.31
N LEU A 87 -0.52 -6.28 1.09
CA LEU A 87 -1.82 -5.60 1.16
C LEU A 87 -1.71 -4.19 1.75
N VAL A 88 -0.85 -3.98 2.75
CA VAL A 88 -0.55 -2.63 3.27
C VAL A 88 0.06 -1.75 2.18
N LYS A 89 1.01 -2.29 1.39
CA LYS A 89 1.62 -1.54 0.29
C LYS A 89 0.63 -1.20 -0.82
N GLY A 90 -0.28 -2.12 -1.15
CA GLY A 90 -1.38 -1.85 -2.07
C GLY A 90 -2.29 -0.73 -1.57
N ALA A 91 -2.71 -0.78 -0.30
CA ALA A 91 -3.55 0.25 0.30
C ALA A 91 -2.88 1.63 0.35
N GLN A 92 -1.58 1.70 0.69
CA GLN A 92 -0.79 2.94 0.66
C GLN A 92 -0.65 3.51 -0.76
N SER A 93 -0.53 2.63 -1.76
CA SER A 93 -0.46 3.06 -3.16
C SER A 93 -1.78 3.65 -3.63
N LEU A 94 -2.91 3.09 -3.18
CA LEU A 94 -4.24 3.65 -3.43
C LEU A 94 -4.43 5.01 -2.75
N GLU A 95 -4.05 5.15 -1.47
CA GLU A 95 -4.06 6.43 -0.75
C GLU A 95 -3.24 7.49 -1.49
N THR A 96 -2.02 7.14 -1.90
CA THR A 96 -1.16 8.03 -2.69
C THR A 96 -1.82 8.45 -4.01
N ALA A 97 -2.49 7.52 -4.71
CA ALA A 97 -3.17 7.83 -5.96
C ALA A 97 -4.32 8.83 -5.76
N ILE A 98 -5.04 8.74 -4.63
CA ILE A 98 -6.08 9.68 -4.25
C ILE A 98 -5.48 11.04 -3.89
N GLU A 99 -4.49 11.08 -2.99
CA GLU A 99 -3.84 12.32 -2.53
C GLU A 99 -3.21 13.12 -3.67
N ARG A 100 -2.68 12.41 -4.67
CA ARG A 100 -2.03 13.01 -5.84
C ARG A 100 -3.01 13.31 -6.98
N GLY A 101 -4.30 13.01 -6.84
CA GLY A 101 -5.32 13.29 -7.84
C GLY A 101 -5.21 12.42 -9.10
N TYR A 102 -4.66 11.21 -9.00
CA TYR A 102 -4.59 10.26 -10.11
C TYR A 102 -5.94 9.59 -10.37
N LEU A 103 -6.83 9.60 -9.38
CA LEU A 103 -8.16 9.01 -9.41
C LEU A 103 -9.22 10.06 -9.11
N ASP A 104 -10.33 10.00 -9.83
CA ASP A 104 -11.51 10.80 -9.52
C ASP A 104 -12.27 10.14 -8.34
N VAL A 105 -12.38 10.87 -7.22
CA VAL A 105 -13.04 10.39 -6.00
C VAL A 105 -14.35 11.14 -5.78
N ASN A 106 -15.45 10.39 -5.78
CA ASN A 106 -16.78 10.92 -5.49
C ASN A 106 -17.12 10.75 -4.00
N ARG A 107 -17.73 11.77 -3.40
CA ARG A 107 -18.20 11.75 -2.01
C ARG A 107 -19.48 10.93 -1.85
#